data_AF-A0A845ZK43-F1
#
_entry.id   AF-A0A845ZK43-F1
#
_cell.length_a   1.000
_cell.length_b   1.000
_cell.length_c   1.000
_cell.angle_alpha   90.00
_cell.angle_beta   90.00
_cell.angle_gamma   90.00
#
_symmetry.space_group_name_H-M   'P 1'
#
loop_
_entity.id
_entity.type
_entity.pdbx_description
1 polymer ?
#
loop_
_entity_poly.entity_id
_entity_poly.type
_entity_poly.pdbx_seq_one_letter_code
_entity_poly.pdbx_strand_id
1 'polypeptide(L)'
;IIRNGDIGSITNYSKDYIYAVVEVGIEYDADLDQVYRVIEKVGHQLKEKYSEVLEPTKVDGIEDFGDFDLSIRTITKVKPGKHHQIKLVLRKMIKDFFDQEGIELNAQDPVFILKQ
;
A
#
# COMPACT_ATOMS: atom_id res chain seq x y z
N ILE A 1 -7.66 -34.88 8.24
CA ILE A 1 -9.14 -34.69 8.30
C ILE A 1 -9.44 -34.07 9.65
N ILE A 2 -9.78 -32.78 9.69
CA ILE A 2 -10.14 -32.06 10.92
C ILE A 2 -11.66 -32.02 11.02
N ARG A 3 -12.21 -32.36 12.19
CA ARG A 3 -13.66 -32.45 12.46
C ARG A 3 -14.20 -31.05 12.76
N ASN A 4 -15.16 -30.60 11.95
CA ASN A 4 -15.92 -29.37 12.16
C ASN A 4 -17.10 -29.65 13.11
N GLY A 5 -16.96 -29.29 14.38
CA GLY A 5 -18.03 -29.23 15.36
C GLY A 5 -17.72 -28.07 16.28
N ASP A 6 -18.65 -27.13 16.43
CA ASP A 6 -18.49 -25.81 17.07
C ASP A 6 -17.69 -24.78 16.26
N ILE A 7 -18.14 -24.51 15.03
CA ILE A 7 -17.88 -23.20 14.40
C ILE A 7 -18.91 -22.23 14.98
N GLY A 8 -18.64 -21.72 16.19
CA GLY A 8 -19.23 -20.46 16.64
C GLY A 8 -18.95 -19.43 15.55
N SER A 9 -20.01 -18.83 14.99
CA SER A 9 -20.00 -17.99 13.80
C SER A 9 -18.77 -17.06 13.75
N ILE A 10 -17.73 -17.45 13.01
CA ILE A 10 -16.63 -16.54 12.67
C ILE A 10 -17.26 -15.57 11.67
N THR A 11 -17.82 -14.49 12.18
CA THR A 11 -18.20 -13.33 11.39
C THR A 11 -16.89 -12.74 10.88
N ASN A 12 -16.45 -13.24 9.73
CA ASN A 12 -15.31 -12.69 9.04
C ASN A 12 -15.71 -11.28 8.56
N TYR A 13 -15.23 -10.26 9.26
CA TYR A 13 -15.40 -8.85 8.91
C TYR A 13 -14.72 -8.50 7.55
N SER A 14 -13.94 -9.40 6.94
CA SER A 14 -13.36 -9.23 5.61
C SER A 14 -14.37 -9.33 4.44
N LYS A 15 -15.68 -9.33 4.70
CA LYS A 15 -16.71 -9.47 3.66
C LYS A 15 -16.94 -8.19 2.85
N ASP A 16 -16.74 -7.02 3.43
CA ASP A 16 -17.06 -5.76 2.75
C ASP A 16 -15.85 -5.16 2.02
N TYR A 17 -14.65 -5.28 2.59
CA TYR A 17 -13.42 -4.74 2.03
C TYR A 17 -12.17 -5.37 2.63
N ILE A 18 -11.04 -5.15 1.97
CA ILE A 18 -9.70 -5.46 2.47
C ILE A 18 -8.78 -4.28 2.18
N TYR A 19 -7.74 -4.09 3.00
CA TYR A 19 -6.72 -3.08 2.74
C TYR A 19 -5.58 -3.66 1.89
N ALA A 20 -5.22 -2.93 0.84
CA ALA A 20 -3.93 -3.06 0.18
C ALA A 20 -2.94 -2.11 0.87
N VAL A 21 -1.94 -2.68 1.54
CA VAL A 21 -0.92 -1.92 2.28
C VAL A 21 0.40 -1.95 1.51
N VAL A 22 0.99 -0.79 1.30
CA VAL A 22 2.30 -0.62 0.65
C VAL A 22 3.17 0.29 1.52
N GLU A 23 4.31 -0.24 1.96
CA GLU A 23 5.41 0.54 2.50
C GLU A 23 6.28 1.10 1.36
N VAL A 24 6.72 2.34 1.52
CA VAL A 24 7.56 3.08 0.58
C VAL A 24 8.72 3.67 1.37
N GLY A 25 9.94 3.23 1.08
CA GLY A 25 11.17 3.81 1.61
C GLY A 25 11.56 5.06 0.82
N ILE A 26 11.84 6.15 1.53
CA ILE A 26 12.32 7.41 0.98
C ILE A 26 13.57 7.87 1.73
N GLU A 27 14.40 8.70 1.11
CA GLU A 27 15.56 9.28 1.79
C GLU A 27 15.15 10.28 2.89
N TYR A 28 16.02 10.45 3.90
CA TYR A 28 15.75 11.31 5.06
C TYR A 28 15.61 12.80 4.70
N ASP A 29 16.25 13.24 3.62
CA ASP A 29 16.23 14.62 3.14
C ASP A 29 15.10 14.92 2.16
N ALA A 30 14.29 13.89 1.81
CA ALA A 30 13.13 14.07 0.95
C ALA A 30 12.07 14.97 1.61
N ASP A 31 11.44 15.83 0.80
CA ASP A 31 10.32 16.66 1.24
C ASP A 31 9.07 15.79 1.48
N LEU A 32 8.79 15.50 2.75
CA LEU A 32 7.62 14.71 3.18
C LEU A 32 6.29 15.30 2.69
N ASP A 33 6.16 16.62 2.65
CA ASP A 33 4.93 17.25 2.17
C ASP A 33 4.78 17.02 0.66
N GLN A 34 5.88 17.03 -0.10
CA GLN A 34 5.87 16.66 -1.51
C GLN A 34 5.49 15.19 -1.70
N VAL A 35 6.11 14.30 -0.94
CA VAL A 35 5.84 12.85 -0.97
C VAL A 35 4.36 12.57 -0.70
N TYR A 36 3.77 13.18 0.33
CA TYR A 36 2.36 13.00 0.66
C TYR A 36 1.44 13.49 -0.45
N ARG A 37 1.73 14.67 -1.04
CA ARG A 37 0.96 15.18 -2.19
C ARG A 37 1.03 14.22 -3.39
N VAL A 38 2.19 13.61 -3.65
CA VAL A 38 2.35 12.65 -4.75
C VAL A 38 1.57 11.38 -4.47
N ILE A 39 1.66 10.82 -3.25
CA ILE A 39 0.92 9.61 -2.86
C ILE A 39 -0.60 9.84 -2.96
N GLU A 40 -1.10 10.99 -2.52
CA GLU A 40 -2.52 11.34 -2.66
C GLU A 40 -2.96 11.40 -4.12
N LYS A 41 -2.19 12.09 -4.99
CA LYS A 41 -2.46 12.14 -6.44
C LYS A 41 -2.50 10.74 -7.05
N VAL A 42 -1.52 9.90 -6.71
CA VAL A 42 -1.46 8.49 -7.16
C VAL A 42 -2.68 7.72 -6.66
N GLY A 43 -3.08 7.91 -5.41
CA GLY A 43 -4.25 7.27 -4.81
C GLY A 43 -5.56 7.65 -5.50
N HIS A 44 -5.72 8.91 -5.88
CA HIS A 44 -6.87 9.38 -6.66
C HIS A 44 -6.89 8.76 -8.07
N GLN A 45 -5.77 8.80 -8.80
CA GLN A 45 -5.69 8.21 -10.13
C GLN A 45 -5.90 6.70 -10.13
N LEU A 46 -5.37 6.02 -9.12
CA LEU A 46 -5.58 4.59 -8.93
C LEU A 46 -7.07 4.28 -8.77
N LYS A 47 -7.80 5.09 -8.00
CA LYS A 47 -9.25 4.91 -7.82
C LYS A 47 -10.04 5.20 -9.09
N GLU A 48 -9.65 6.20 -9.87
CA GLU A 48 -10.30 6.50 -11.16
C GLU A 48 -10.10 5.36 -12.17
N LYS A 49 -8.92 4.72 -12.15
CA LYS A 49 -8.55 3.68 -13.13
C LYS A 49 -9.04 2.28 -12.76
N TYR A 50 -9.21 1.98 -11.47
CA TYR A 50 -9.54 0.64 -10.99
C TYR A 50 -10.80 0.63 -10.14
N SER A 51 -11.88 0.06 -10.68
CA SER A 51 -13.18 -0.09 -10.00
C SER A 51 -13.14 -0.97 -8.75
N GLU A 52 -12.05 -1.71 -8.55
CA GLU A 52 -11.76 -2.51 -7.37
C GLU A 52 -11.35 -1.67 -6.16
N VAL A 53 -10.97 -0.40 -6.37
CA VAL A 53 -10.57 0.53 -5.32
C VAL A 53 -11.81 1.25 -4.77
N LEU A 54 -12.12 0.98 -3.52
CA LEU A 54 -13.30 1.51 -2.83
C LEU A 54 -13.03 2.89 -2.24
N GLU A 55 -11.81 3.14 -1.76
CA GLU A 55 -11.35 4.45 -1.28
C GLU A 55 -9.92 4.70 -1.80
N PRO A 56 -9.58 5.95 -2.15
CA PRO A 56 -8.24 6.26 -2.68
C PRO A 56 -7.16 5.94 -1.64
N THR A 57 -5.94 5.72 -2.12
CA THR A 57 -4.78 5.51 -1.24
C THR A 57 -4.60 6.70 -0.32
N LYS A 58 -4.36 6.42 0.96
CA LYS A 58 -4.01 7.40 1.99
C LYS A 58 -2.69 7.02 2.62
N VAL A 59 -1.95 8.03 3.07
CA VAL A 59 -0.80 7.84 3.95
C VAL A 59 -1.34 7.55 5.36
N ASP A 60 -0.87 6.46 5.95
CA ASP A 60 -1.18 6.08 7.33
C ASP A 60 -0.20 6.75 8.30
N GLY A 61 1.05 6.90 7.88
CA GLY A 61 2.10 7.62 8.60
C GLY A 61 3.49 7.11 8.25
N ILE A 62 4.49 7.60 9.00
CA ILE A 62 5.83 7.01 9.04
C ILE A 62 5.73 5.76 9.93
N GLU A 63 6.11 4.62 9.39
CA GLU A 63 6.09 3.34 10.10
C GLU A 63 7.41 3.05 10.79
N ASP A 64 8.54 3.38 10.15
CA ASP A 64 9.87 3.13 10.69
C ASP A 64 10.89 4.20 10.26
N PHE A 65 11.90 4.39 11.11
CA PHE A 65 13.07 5.22 10.85
C PHE A 65 14.26 4.28 10.66
N GLY A 66 14.53 3.90 9.42
CA GLY A 66 15.65 3.02 9.06
C GLY A 66 17.01 3.71 9.25
N ASP A 67 18.10 2.96 9.10
CA ASP A 67 19.46 3.53 9.26
C ASP A 67 19.77 4.62 8.21
N PHE A 68 19.15 4.55 7.04
CA PHE A 68 19.39 5.47 5.90
C PHE A 68 18.12 5.95 5.18
N ASP A 69 16.94 5.53 5.62
CA ASP A 69 15.67 5.85 4.99
C ASP A 69 14.52 6.00 6.00
N LEU A 70 13.43 6.61 5.53
CA LEU A 70 12.15 6.69 6.22
C LEU A 70 11.14 5.80 5.50
N SER A 71 10.53 4.87 6.23
CA SER A 71 9.49 4.01 5.69
C SER A 71 8.11 4.64 5.92
N ILE A 72 7.42 4.96 4.82
CA ILE A 72 6.05 5.49 4.84
C ILE A 72 5.08 4.38 4.50
N ARG A 73 4.08 4.20 5.37
CA ARG A 73 3.00 3.25 5.13
C ARG A 73 1.82 3.91 4.44
N THR A 74 1.33 3.25 3.38
CA THR A 74 0.13 3.65 2.66
C THR A 74 -0.93 2.57 2.72
N ILE A 75 -2.20 2.98 2.82
CA ILE A 75 -3.36 2.10 2.88
C ILE A 75 -4.36 2.44 1.78
N THR A 76 -4.85 1.41 1.09
CA THR A 76 -5.90 1.55 0.07
C THR A 76 -7.02 0.57 0.36
N LYS A 77 -8.26 1.06 0.50
CA LYS A 77 -9.43 0.19 0.70
C LYS A 77 -9.88 -0.39 -0.63
N VAL A 78 -9.93 -1.70 -0.76
CA VAL A 78 -10.25 -2.39 -2.01
C VAL A 78 -11.25 -3.53 -1.80
N LYS A 79 -11.83 -4.00 -2.91
CA LYS A 79 -12.69 -5.18 -2.90
C LYS A 79 -11.91 -6.41 -2.39
N PRO A 80 -12.55 -7.31 -1.63
CA PRO A 80 -11.94 -8.56 -1.18
C PRO A 80 -11.30 -9.34 -2.34
N GLY A 81 -10.12 -9.93 -2.11
CA GLY A 81 -9.38 -10.69 -3.11
C GLY A 81 -8.59 -9.86 -4.15
N LYS A 82 -8.70 -8.52 -4.14
CA LYS A 82 -8.01 -7.64 -5.11
C LYS A 82 -6.76 -6.93 -4.57
N HIS A 83 -6.51 -7.03 -3.26
CA HIS A 83 -5.39 -6.38 -2.58
C HIS A 83 -4.02 -6.64 -3.21
N HIS A 84 -3.72 -7.89 -3.61
CA HIS A 84 -2.42 -8.21 -4.23
C HIS A 84 -2.22 -7.51 -5.59
N GLN A 85 -3.25 -7.54 -6.45
CA GLN A 85 -3.21 -6.86 -7.75
C GLN A 85 -3.04 -5.35 -7.56
N ILE A 86 -3.80 -4.75 -6.64
CA ILE A 86 -3.73 -3.32 -6.37
C ILE A 86 -2.38 -2.93 -5.74
N LYS A 87 -1.79 -3.75 -4.85
CA LYS A 87 -0.43 -3.51 -4.32
C LYS A 87 0.61 -3.40 -5.44
N LEU A 88 0.58 -4.30 -6.43
CA LEU A 88 1.55 -4.28 -7.53
C LEU A 88 1.39 -3.04 -8.41
N VAL A 89 0.15 -2.69 -8.76
CA VAL A 89 -0.15 -1.50 -9.54
C VAL A 89 0.25 -0.23 -8.79
N LEU A 90 -0.11 -0.14 -7.51
CA LEU A 90 0.20 1.02 -6.67
C LEU A 90 1.71 1.23 -6.55
N ARG A 91 2.49 0.16 -6.29
CA ARG A 91 3.97 0.25 -6.26
C ARG A 91 4.54 0.79 -7.56
N LYS A 92 4.03 0.31 -8.71
CA LYS A 92 4.47 0.80 -10.01
C LYS A 92 4.12 2.28 -10.19
N MET A 93 2.88 2.67 -9.88
CA MET A 93 2.45 4.06 -10.03
C MET A 93 3.23 5.01 -9.10
N ILE A 94 3.49 4.61 -7.86
CA ILE A 94 4.32 5.39 -6.92
C ILE A 94 5.71 5.60 -7.53
N LYS A 95 6.35 4.53 -8.00
CA LYS A 95 7.66 4.63 -8.65
C LYS A 95 7.63 5.57 -9.85
N ASP A 96 6.70 5.37 -10.78
CA ASP A 96 6.60 6.16 -12.01
C ASP A 96 6.42 7.66 -11.67
N PHE A 97 5.60 7.99 -10.66
CA PHE A 97 5.38 9.38 -10.24
C PHE A 97 6.57 9.99 -9.49
N PHE A 98 7.26 9.20 -8.66
CA PHE A 98 8.44 9.67 -7.93
C PHE A 98 9.57 9.98 -8.91
N ASP A 99 9.79 9.12 -9.90
CA ASP A 99 10.74 9.36 -11.00
C ASP A 99 10.40 10.68 -11.76
N GLN A 100 9.11 10.99 -11.96
CA GLN A 100 8.68 12.22 -12.65
C GLN A 100 8.86 13.49 -11.81
N GLU A 101 8.69 13.39 -10.50
CA GLU A 101 8.80 14.52 -9.57
C GLU A 101 10.23 14.69 -9.03
N GLY A 102 11.16 13.81 -9.42
CA GLY A 102 12.56 13.82 -9.00
C GLY A 102 12.78 13.37 -7.56
N ILE A 103 11.88 12.55 -7.01
CA ILE A 103 11.98 11.99 -5.65
C ILE A 103 12.74 10.67 -5.74
N GLU A 104 13.91 10.60 -5.12
CA GLU A 104 14.70 9.37 -5.08
C GLU A 104 14.09 8.37 -4.09
N LEU A 105 13.82 7.16 -4.58
CA LEU A 105 13.37 6.04 -3.77
C LEU A 105 14.58 5.29 -3.24
N ASN A 106 14.67 5.11 -1.93
CA ASN A 106 15.68 4.24 -1.36
C ASN A 106 15.24 2.78 -1.51
N ALA A 107 15.93 2.03 -2.36
CA ALA A 107 15.50 0.70 -2.80
C ALA A 107 15.86 -0.43 -1.82
N GLN A 108 16.01 -0.15 -0.52
CA GLN A 108 16.62 -1.09 0.41
C GLN A 108 15.63 -1.99 1.19
N ASP A 109 14.32 -1.75 1.15
CA ASP A 109 13.36 -2.67 1.77
C ASP A 109 12.94 -3.81 0.81
N PRO A 110 13.15 -5.09 1.20
CA PRO A 110 12.87 -6.22 0.35
C PRO A 110 11.37 -6.33 0.09
N VAL A 111 11.01 -6.45 -1.19
CA VAL A 111 9.72 -7.00 -1.58
C VAL A 111 9.65 -8.43 -0.99
N PHE A 112 9.04 -8.59 0.19
CA PHE A 112 8.76 -9.90 0.76
C PHE A 112 7.84 -10.65 -0.19
N ILE A 113 8.44 -11.44 -1.09
CA ILE A 113 7.77 -12.51 -1.82
C ILE A 113 7.55 -13.61 -0.79
N LEU A 114 6.39 -13.61 -0.15
CA LEU A 114 5.90 -14.77 0.59
C LEU A 114 5.70 -15.91 -0.42
N LYS A 115 6.74 -16.73 -0.61
CA LYS A 115 6.61 -18.09 -1.11
C LYS A 115 6.11 -18.96 0.04
N GLN A 116 4.90 -19.49 -0.09
CA GLN A 116 4.52 -20.78 0.48
C GLN A 116 4.12 -21.69 -0.67
#